data_AF-A0AAD7CGL7-F1
#
_entry.id   AF-A0AAD7CGL7-F1
#
_cell.length_a   1.000
_cell.length_b   1.000
_cell.length_c   1.000
_cell.angle_alpha   90.00
_cell.angle_beta   90.00
_cell.angle_gamma   90.00
#
_symmetry.space_group_name_H-M   'P 1'
#
loop_
_entity.id
_entity.type
_entity.pdbx_description
1 polymer ?
#
loop_
_entity_poly.entity_id
_entity_poly.type
_entity_poly.pdbx_seq_one_letter_code
_entity_poly.pdbx_strand_id
1 'polypeptide(L)'
;MHAPSKTPKIVLPIDIDDMTESHELRYDGSGTSDDASDFLKSLNLIHRKSRPPLTDADKLVDVADRFRTNSSPDRWFRAQNFGGSWSAFVTAFQARFASVSITIKPLGERLEELHNIKIKEGDLVGPNTVVFGGVMTPFDQFCGRLREAVLDAGAGASSEGLWGFHKALPRSFRAEIPLAPADWNGMLAALQVLPEHAVEEAVCERKQALTVASLEKKGAMLDAKSAALDAKMMQVDRLMAGMVVTGAQRAPGMEQRAAGTGNARAALRAANAGGGRLALPMATAETRVELERAWRESSARQHPDTPAGKAAYAADVRSWSTRNPSATVDTAPLWKTGYPITPGTHKPRSGECWTCGMRTTPTHYRSCTSPPVPELEKRFRALCGMWLGIDPTTRAAAQPLAVVAVNVVEAEVEDEGVPWWREEDGESVERREVFD
;
A
#
# COMPACT_ATOMS: atom_id res chain seq x y z
N MET A 1 28.43 -53.95 50.12
CA MET A 1 29.02 -53.75 48.77
C MET A 1 27.91 -53.76 47.73
N HIS A 2 27.30 -52.61 47.44
CA HIS A 2 26.39 -52.42 46.30
C HIS A 2 26.76 -51.08 45.66
N ALA A 3 27.25 -51.13 44.43
CA ALA A 3 27.63 -49.96 43.65
C ALA A 3 26.43 -49.44 42.85
N PRO A 4 26.27 -48.12 42.67
CA PRO A 4 25.17 -47.56 41.89
C PRO A 4 25.43 -47.66 40.37
N SER A 5 24.40 -48.13 39.68
CA SER A 5 24.23 -48.17 38.22
C SER A 5 24.25 -46.76 37.63
N LYS A 6 25.20 -46.49 36.71
CA LYS A 6 25.22 -45.29 35.87
C LYS A 6 24.38 -45.53 34.62
N THR A 7 23.29 -44.79 34.45
CA THR A 7 22.58 -44.66 33.18
C THR A 7 23.34 -43.75 32.21
N PRO A 8 23.35 -44.03 30.90
CA PRO A 8 23.98 -43.17 29.90
C PRO A 8 23.08 -41.95 29.59
N LYS A 9 23.66 -40.75 29.63
CA LYS A 9 23.05 -39.53 29.09
C LYS A 9 22.98 -39.65 27.57
N ILE A 10 21.77 -39.75 27.03
CA ILE A 10 21.48 -39.57 25.61
C ILE A 10 21.62 -38.06 25.35
N VAL A 11 22.69 -37.68 24.66
CA VAL A 11 22.82 -36.34 24.06
C VAL A 11 22.01 -36.36 22.78
N LEU A 12 20.88 -35.65 22.78
CA LEU A 12 20.15 -35.41 21.53
C LEU A 12 20.98 -34.45 20.66
N PRO A 13 21.11 -34.72 19.35
CA PRO A 13 21.73 -33.77 18.43
C PRO A 13 20.83 -32.52 18.37
N ILE A 14 21.46 -31.36 18.52
CA ILE A 14 20.82 -30.07 18.23
C ILE A 14 20.61 -30.07 16.71
N ASP A 15 19.35 -30.07 16.26
CA ASP A 15 18.99 -29.90 14.85
C ASP A 15 19.39 -28.49 14.40
N ILE A 16 20.47 -28.41 13.62
CA ILE A 16 20.94 -27.21 12.92
C ILE A 16 20.34 -27.22 11.50
N ASP A 17 19.01 -27.23 11.39
CA ASP A 17 18.33 -27.23 10.08
C ASP A 17 17.42 -26.01 9.82
N ASP A 18 17.45 -25.00 10.70
CA ASP A 18 16.70 -23.73 10.51
C ASP A 18 17.59 -22.57 10.05
N MET A 19 18.37 -22.80 8.98
CA MET A 19 19.20 -21.79 8.27
C MET A 19 18.79 -21.67 6.79
N THR A 20 17.57 -22.09 6.44
CA THR A 20 17.09 -22.06 5.06
C THR A 20 16.54 -20.67 4.71
N GLU A 21 17.15 -20.08 3.68
CA GLU A 21 16.89 -18.74 3.14
C GLU A 21 17.47 -17.54 3.92
N SER A 22 18.73 -17.68 4.37
CA SER A 22 19.60 -16.49 4.31
C SER A 22 19.70 -16.09 2.83
N HIS A 23 19.01 -15.02 2.44
CA HIS A 23 19.30 -14.35 1.17
C HIS A 23 20.82 -14.20 1.10
N GLU A 24 21.47 -14.98 0.23
CA GLU A 24 22.91 -14.89 0.05
C GLU A 24 23.21 -13.45 -0.33
N LEU A 25 23.76 -12.70 0.63
CA LEU A 25 24.12 -11.31 0.46
C LEU A 25 25.19 -11.27 -0.64
N ARG A 26 24.78 -11.08 -1.89
CA ARG A 26 25.68 -11.03 -3.05
C ARG A 26 25.73 -9.60 -3.55
N TYR A 27 26.93 -9.09 -3.80
CA TYR A 27 27.13 -7.77 -4.40
C TYR A 27 27.68 -7.92 -5.81
N ASP A 28 26.99 -7.33 -6.78
CA ASP A 28 27.38 -7.38 -8.19
C ASP A 28 27.92 -6.05 -8.74
N GLY A 29 27.77 -4.96 -7.98
CA GLY A 29 28.21 -3.63 -8.36
C GLY A 29 27.44 -3.02 -9.52
N SER A 30 26.22 -3.49 -9.80
CA SER A 30 25.36 -2.98 -10.88
C SER A 30 24.84 -1.57 -10.65
N GLY A 31 24.90 -1.07 -9.41
CA GLY A 31 24.47 0.30 -9.03
C GLY A 31 22.96 0.54 -9.11
N THR A 32 22.17 -0.45 -9.52
CA THR A 32 20.71 -0.32 -9.72
C THR A 32 19.86 -0.89 -8.58
N SER A 33 20.46 -1.61 -7.62
CA SER A 33 19.75 -2.28 -6.53
C SER A 33 20.49 -2.19 -5.19
N ASP A 34 21.82 -2.28 -5.20
CA ASP A 34 22.58 -2.47 -3.96
C ASP A 34 23.55 -1.32 -3.71
N ASP A 35 23.28 -0.53 -2.66
CA ASP A 35 24.21 0.48 -2.16
C ASP A 35 25.44 -0.22 -1.53
N ALA A 36 26.64 0.15 -1.98
CA ALA A 36 27.90 -0.34 -1.45
C ALA A 36 28.01 -0.17 0.07
N SER A 37 27.46 0.92 0.62
CA SER A 37 27.42 1.18 2.05
C SER A 37 26.50 0.21 2.78
N ASP A 38 25.35 -0.14 2.22
CA ASP A 38 24.40 -1.06 2.86
C ASP A 38 24.89 -2.52 2.79
N PHE A 39 25.58 -2.88 1.71
CA PHE A 39 26.31 -4.14 1.63
C PHE A 39 27.36 -4.25 2.76
N LEU A 40 28.19 -3.22 2.94
CA LEU A 40 29.20 -3.19 4.02
C LEU A 40 28.56 -3.23 5.41
N LYS A 41 27.44 -2.54 5.65
CA LYS A 41 26.73 -2.59 6.94
C LYS A 41 26.24 -4.01 7.23
N SER A 42 25.64 -4.66 6.24
CA SER A 42 25.13 -6.03 6.34
C SER A 42 26.25 -7.04 6.62
N LEU A 43 27.37 -6.94 5.90
CA LEU A 43 28.57 -7.75 6.14
C LEU A 43 29.14 -7.56 7.55
N ASN A 44 29.33 -6.31 7.98
CA ASN A 44 29.84 -6.03 9.31
C ASN A 44 28.90 -6.54 10.41
N LEU A 45 27.58 -6.56 10.17
CA LEU A 45 26.62 -7.16 11.10
C LEU A 45 26.80 -8.68 11.18
N ILE A 46 26.99 -9.36 10.05
CA ILE A 46 27.26 -10.80 9.98
C ILE A 46 28.57 -11.13 10.72
N HIS A 47 29.65 -10.39 10.44
CA HIS A 47 30.96 -10.55 11.09
C HIS A 47 30.92 -10.30 12.60
N ARG A 48 30.06 -9.40 13.08
CA ARG A 48 29.88 -9.18 14.54
C ARG A 48 29.12 -10.31 15.22
N LYS A 49 28.22 -10.99 14.49
CA LYS A 49 27.40 -12.08 15.01
C LYS A 49 28.09 -13.44 14.95
N SER A 50 29.13 -13.58 14.13
CA SER A 50 29.90 -14.83 14.01
C SER A 50 30.51 -15.25 15.36
N ARG A 51 30.37 -16.53 15.71
CA ARG A 51 31.05 -17.13 16.85
C ARG A 51 31.81 -18.39 16.38
N PRO A 52 33.15 -18.43 16.51
CA PRO A 52 34.03 -17.39 17.06
C PRO A 52 34.08 -16.11 16.18
N PRO A 53 34.55 -14.97 16.72
CA PRO A 53 34.78 -13.77 15.93
C PRO A 53 35.75 -14.03 14.78
N LEU A 54 35.41 -13.57 13.58
CA LEU A 54 36.27 -13.71 12.40
C LEU A 54 37.51 -12.82 12.51
N THR A 55 38.67 -13.36 12.12
CA THR A 55 39.87 -12.54 11.93
C THR A 55 39.73 -11.67 10.68
N ASP A 56 40.55 -10.63 10.53
CA ASP A 56 40.50 -9.78 9.33
C ASP A 56 40.82 -10.56 8.05
N ALA A 57 41.69 -11.57 8.12
CA ALA A 57 41.95 -12.47 7.01
C ALA A 57 40.70 -13.27 6.63
N ASP A 58 39.98 -13.83 7.61
CA ASP A 58 38.75 -14.59 7.37
C ASP A 58 37.66 -13.71 6.75
N LYS A 59 37.51 -12.47 7.22
CA LYS A 59 36.56 -11.49 6.66
C LYS A 59 36.83 -11.20 5.19
N LEU A 60 38.10 -11.14 4.79
CA LEU A 60 38.49 -10.90 3.40
C LEU A 60 38.19 -12.11 2.50
N VAL A 61 38.35 -13.34 3.00
CA VAL A 61 37.93 -14.55 2.26
C VAL A 61 36.41 -14.54 2.09
N ASP A 62 35.71 -14.32 3.20
CA ASP A 62 34.26 -14.31 3.27
C ASP A 62 33.61 -13.19 2.41
N VAL A 63 34.28 -12.03 2.24
CA VAL A 63 33.81 -10.98 1.31
C VAL A 63 34.03 -11.36 -0.15
N ALA A 64 35.12 -12.06 -0.46
CA ALA A 64 35.43 -12.50 -1.83
C ALA A 64 34.35 -13.47 -2.35
N ASP A 65 33.88 -14.37 -1.50
CA ASP A 65 32.83 -15.34 -1.82
C ASP A 65 31.45 -14.70 -2.03
N ARG A 66 31.23 -13.48 -1.53
CA ARG A 66 29.99 -12.72 -1.72
C ARG A 66 29.98 -11.87 -2.99
N PHE A 67 31.09 -11.76 -3.70
CA PHE A 67 31.08 -11.16 -5.02
C PHE A 67 30.66 -12.19 -6.06
N ARG A 68 29.75 -11.79 -6.96
CA ARG A 68 29.37 -12.64 -8.08
C ARG A 68 30.61 -12.90 -8.96
N THR A 69 30.85 -14.14 -9.35
CA THR A 69 32.00 -14.52 -10.18
C THR A 69 32.05 -13.68 -11.45
N ASN A 70 33.23 -13.12 -11.76
CA ASN A 70 33.48 -12.22 -12.89
C ASN A 70 32.62 -10.94 -12.87
N SER A 71 32.12 -10.51 -11.72
CA SER A 71 31.53 -9.18 -11.55
C SER A 71 32.62 -8.10 -11.52
N SER A 72 32.20 -6.83 -11.61
CA SER A 72 33.12 -5.69 -11.48
C SER A 72 33.80 -5.65 -10.09
N PRO A 73 33.07 -5.86 -8.97
CA PRO A 73 33.67 -6.00 -7.64
C PRO A 73 34.63 -7.19 -7.51
N ASP A 74 34.27 -8.36 -8.03
CA ASP A 74 35.14 -9.56 -7.98
C ASP A 74 36.48 -9.32 -8.69
N ARG A 75 36.44 -8.81 -9.93
CA ARG A 75 37.67 -8.50 -10.69
C ARG A 75 38.52 -7.44 -9.99
N TRP A 76 37.87 -6.40 -9.45
CA TRP A 76 38.58 -5.36 -8.71
C TRP A 76 39.24 -5.91 -7.45
N PHE A 77 38.50 -6.69 -6.66
CA PHE A 77 38.99 -7.27 -5.39
C PHE A 77 40.24 -8.12 -5.62
N ARG A 78 40.22 -9.00 -6.64
CA ARG A 78 41.37 -9.85 -7.01
C ARG A 78 42.60 -9.06 -7.48
N ALA A 79 42.42 -7.84 -7.97
CA ALA A 79 43.51 -6.98 -8.44
C ALA A 79 44.11 -6.11 -7.32
N GLN A 80 43.51 -6.08 -6.13
CA GLN A 80 43.96 -5.28 -5.00
C GLN A 80 44.72 -6.14 -3.98
N ASN A 81 45.64 -5.49 -3.26
CA ASN A 81 46.30 -6.08 -2.09
C ASN A 81 45.95 -5.25 -0.85
N PHE A 82 45.17 -5.84 0.05
CA PHE A 82 44.74 -5.17 1.29
C PHE A 82 45.68 -5.45 2.47
N GLY A 83 46.77 -6.19 2.27
CA GLY A 83 47.71 -6.54 3.35
C GLY A 83 47.10 -7.34 4.49
N GLY A 84 45.98 -8.05 4.24
CA GLY A 84 45.22 -8.78 5.26
C GLY A 84 44.39 -7.89 6.20
N SER A 85 44.29 -6.59 5.94
CA SER A 85 43.58 -5.64 6.80
C SER A 85 42.15 -5.40 6.31
N TRP A 86 41.17 -5.62 7.20
CA TRP A 86 39.77 -5.34 6.89
C TRP A 86 39.51 -3.85 6.70
N SER A 87 40.15 -2.99 7.48
CA SER A 87 40.00 -1.54 7.35
C SER A 87 40.54 -1.03 6.02
N ALA A 88 41.69 -1.55 5.55
CA ALA A 88 42.24 -1.21 4.24
C ALA A 88 41.27 -1.59 3.10
N PHE A 89 40.62 -2.76 3.19
CA PHE A 89 39.58 -3.15 2.25
C PHE A 89 38.39 -2.19 2.28
N VAL A 90 37.83 -1.86 3.45
CA VAL A 90 36.66 -0.97 3.57
C VAL A 90 36.94 0.39 2.93
N THR A 91 38.11 0.98 3.22
CA THR A 91 38.52 2.27 2.63
C THR A 91 38.64 2.18 1.11
N ALA A 92 39.32 1.16 0.59
CA ALA A 92 39.49 0.98 -0.85
C ALA A 92 38.16 0.69 -1.57
N PHE A 93 37.28 -0.09 -0.93
CA PHE A 93 35.96 -0.44 -1.46
C PHE A 93 35.07 0.80 -1.54
N GLN A 94 34.99 1.60 -0.48
CA GLN A 94 34.23 2.85 -0.47
C GLN A 94 34.77 3.86 -1.49
N ALA A 95 36.09 3.95 -1.67
CA ALA A 95 36.69 4.82 -2.68
C ALA A 95 36.33 4.38 -4.11
N ARG A 96 36.24 3.07 -4.36
CA ARG A 96 35.95 2.53 -5.70
C ARG A 96 34.47 2.49 -6.04
N PHE A 97 33.65 2.08 -5.09
CA PHE A 97 32.20 1.89 -5.23
C PHE A 97 31.46 2.92 -4.40
N ALA A 98 31.95 4.16 -4.37
CA ALA A 98 31.32 5.25 -3.63
C ALA A 98 29.82 5.22 -3.88
N SER A 99 29.04 5.18 -2.79
CA SER A 99 27.57 5.23 -2.86
C SER A 99 27.22 6.33 -3.83
N VAL A 100 26.35 6.02 -4.80
CA VAL A 100 25.83 7.02 -5.74
C VAL A 100 25.41 8.18 -4.87
N SER A 101 26.10 9.32 -4.99
CA SER A 101 25.75 10.50 -4.21
C SER A 101 24.33 10.81 -4.63
N ILE A 102 23.36 10.41 -3.79
CA ILE A 102 21.98 10.79 -3.98
C ILE A 102 22.08 12.30 -4.10
N THR A 103 21.74 12.81 -5.28
CA THR A 103 21.81 14.24 -5.52
C THR A 103 20.88 14.85 -4.48
N ILE A 104 21.47 15.41 -3.42
CA ILE A 104 20.72 15.98 -2.33
C ILE A 104 19.94 17.10 -3.00
N LYS A 105 18.61 17.00 -2.96
CA LYS A 105 17.75 18.03 -3.52
C LYS A 105 18.24 19.39 -3.03
N PRO A 106 18.40 20.39 -3.92
CA PRO A 106 18.83 21.71 -3.50
C PRO A 106 17.90 22.22 -2.38
N LEU A 107 18.44 23.03 -1.47
CA LEU A 107 17.70 23.51 -0.29
C LEU A 107 16.34 24.11 -0.67
N GLY A 108 16.27 24.87 -1.76
CA GLY A 108 15.02 25.46 -2.24
C GLY A 108 13.95 24.42 -2.59
N GLU A 109 14.33 23.29 -3.21
CA GLU A 109 13.39 22.21 -3.54
C GLU A 109 12.93 21.47 -2.27
N ARG A 110 13.80 21.30 -1.27
CA ARG A 110 13.43 20.71 0.04
C ARG A 110 12.47 21.61 0.83
N LEU A 111 12.68 22.93 0.80
CA LEU A 111 11.75 23.89 1.40
C LEU A 111 10.42 23.92 0.66
N GLU A 112 10.44 23.85 -0.67
CA GLU A 112 9.21 23.77 -1.46
C GLU A 112 8.43 22.47 -1.17
N GLU A 113 9.13 21.34 -1.02
CA GLU A 113 8.52 20.08 -0.59
C GLU A 113 7.88 20.20 0.78
N LEU A 114 8.59 20.79 1.76
CA LEU A 114 8.03 21.08 3.09
C LEU A 114 6.77 21.95 3.02
N HIS A 115 6.75 22.98 2.16
CA HIS A 115 5.59 23.87 1.98
C HIS A 115 4.40 23.17 1.30
N ASN A 116 4.67 22.15 0.49
CA ASN A 116 3.66 21.39 -0.23
C ASN A 116 3.07 20.23 0.59
N ILE A 117 3.66 19.88 1.73
CA ILE A 117 3.09 18.92 2.68
C ILE A 117 1.85 19.54 3.31
N LYS A 118 0.68 19.03 2.88
CA LYS A 118 -0.63 19.38 3.41
C LYS A 118 -1.29 18.12 3.94
N ILE A 119 -2.05 18.27 5.02
CA ILE A 119 -2.85 17.18 5.59
C ILE A 119 -3.92 16.80 4.57
N LYS A 120 -3.88 15.55 4.11
CA LYS A 120 -4.89 14.96 3.21
C LYS A 120 -5.91 14.18 4.03
N GLU A 121 -7.03 13.83 3.39
CA GLU A 121 -8.05 12.99 4.04
C GLU A 121 -7.48 11.63 4.47
N GLY A 122 -6.64 11.02 3.63
CA GLY A 122 -5.96 9.76 3.97
C GLY A 122 -4.96 9.86 5.13
N ASP A 123 -4.57 11.08 5.50
CA ASP A 123 -3.66 11.33 6.63
C ASP A 123 -4.41 11.45 7.95
N LEU A 124 -5.74 11.64 7.90
CA LEU A 124 -6.60 11.70 9.08
C LEU A 124 -7.46 10.44 9.21
N VAL A 125 -7.86 9.86 8.08
CA VAL A 125 -8.72 8.68 8.00
C VAL A 125 -8.04 7.63 7.14
N GLY A 126 -7.59 6.55 7.76
CA GLY A 126 -6.88 5.48 7.10
C GLY A 126 -6.76 4.26 8.00
N PRO A 127 -6.36 3.10 7.44
CA PRO A 127 -6.09 1.93 8.26
C PRO A 127 -4.89 2.22 9.16
N ASN A 128 -5.02 1.88 10.43
CA ASN A 128 -3.87 1.88 11.33
C ASN A 128 -2.84 0.87 10.81
N THR A 129 -1.56 1.26 10.87
CA THR A 129 -0.46 0.38 10.47
C THR A 129 0.22 -0.17 11.71
N VAL A 130 0.45 -1.48 11.74
CA VAL A 130 1.24 -2.10 12.81
C VAL A 130 2.71 -1.97 12.44
N VAL A 131 3.48 -1.29 13.28
CA VAL A 131 4.93 -1.09 13.11
C VAL A 131 5.62 -1.48 14.41
N PHE A 132 6.52 -2.46 14.35
CA PHE A 132 7.32 -2.95 15.49
C PHE A 132 6.53 -3.20 16.79
N GLY A 133 5.36 -3.83 16.69
CA GLY A 133 4.52 -4.17 17.85
C GLY A 133 3.65 -3.02 18.38
N GLY A 134 3.71 -1.83 17.78
CA GLY A 134 2.82 -0.71 18.06
C GLY A 134 1.79 -0.49 16.94
N VAL A 135 0.65 0.12 17.29
CA VAL A 135 -0.35 0.61 16.33
C VAL A 135 -0.04 2.07 16.04
N MET A 136 0.29 2.39 14.80
CA MET A 136 0.54 3.76 14.34
C MET A 136 -0.68 4.27 13.56
N THR A 137 -1.21 5.40 13.98
CA THR A 137 -2.38 6.01 13.33
C THR A 137 -1.96 6.70 12.01
N PRO A 138 -2.90 6.95 11.08
CA PRO A 138 -2.62 7.75 9.88
C PRO A 138 -2.05 9.14 10.20
N PHE A 139 -2.51 9.74 11.30
CA PHE A 139 -2.04 11.04 11.74
C PHE A 139 -0.58 10.98 12.24
N ASP A 140 -0.22 9.94 12.98
CA ASP A 140 1.17 9.69 13.39
C ASP A 140 2.11 9.53 12.18
N GLN A 141 1.64 8.82 11.14
CA GLN A 141 2.40 8.69 9.88
C GLN A 141 2.61 10.04 9.21
N PHE A 142 1.59 10.90 9.22
CA PHE A 142 1.72 12.27 8.70
C PHE A 142 2.76 13.07 9.49
N CYS A 143 2.68 13.05 10.82
CA CYS A 143 3.66 13.71 11.69
C CYS A 143 5.09 13.17 11.46
N GLY A 144 5.24 11.87 11.22
CA GLY A 144 6.51 11.25 10.84
C GLY A 144 7.09 11.82 9.55
N ARG A 145 6.30 11.84 8.47
CA ARG A 145 6.74 12.40 7.17
C ARG A 145 7.06 13.89 7.25
N LEU A 146 6.27 14.66 8.00
CA LEU A 146 6.53 16.08 8.19
C LEU A 146 7.86 16.30 8.94
N ARG A 147 8.13 15.49 9.97
CA ARG A 147 9.40 15.54 10.70
C ARG A 147 10.59 15.22 9.80
N GLU A 148 10.49 14.19 8.98
CA GLU A 148 11.54 13.84 8.00
C GLU A 148 11.78 14.99 7.03
N ALA A 149 10.73 15.60 6.48
CA ALA A 149 10.87 16.73 5.58
C ALA A 149 11.51 17.97 6.24
N VAL A 150 11.18 18.26 7.50
CA VAL A 150 11.81 19.34 8.28
C VAL A 150 13.29 19.07 8.53
N LEU A 151 13.64 17.83 8.89
CA LEU A 151 15.02 17.39 9.07
C LEU A 151 15.82 17.48 7.77
N ASP A 152 15.25 16.97 6.68
CA ASP A 152 15.84 17.01 5.36
C ASP A 152 16.05 18.44 4.89
N ALA A 153 15.11 19.36 5.13
CA ALA A 153 15.28 20.76 4.79
C ALA A 153 16.26 21.49 5.72
N GLY A 154 16.67 20.90 6.85
CA GLY A 154 17.44 21.58 7.89
C GLY A 154 16.68 22.75 8.53
N ALA A 155 15.35 22.72 8.48
CA ALA A 155 14.48 23.83 8.87
C ALA A 155 14.03 23.78 10.34
N GLY A 156 14.53 22.83 11.14
CA GLY A 156 14.03 22.58 12.50
C GLY A 156 13.97 23.81 13.41
N ALA A 157 14.99 24.67 13.36
CA ALA A 157 15.08 25.93 14.11
C ALA A 157 14.60 27.17 13.31
N SER A 158 14.09 26.97 12.10
CA SER A 158 13.57 28.04 11.24
C SER A 158 12.08 28.28 11.51
N SER A 159 11.65 29.53 11.34
CA SER A 159 10.23 29.91 11.32
C SER A 159 9.68 30.07 9.89
N GLU A 160 10.52 29.88 8.88
CA GLU A 160 10.14 30.03 7.48
C GLU A 160 9.05 29.02 7.09
N GLY A 161 7.99 29.49 6.44
CA GLY A 161 6.87 28.65 6.00
C GLY A 161 5.87 28.26 7.08
N LEU A 162 6.22 28.37 8.37
CA LEU A 162 5.33 27.97 9.48
C LEU A 162 3.97 28.65 9.44
N TRP A 163 3.94 29.95 9.11
CA TRP A 163 2.68 30.67 9.07
C TRP A 163 1.76 30.16 7.96
N GLY A 164 2.32 29.90 6.77
CA GLY A 164 1.59 29.29 5.66
C GLY A 164 1.07 27.90 6.00
N PHE A 165 1.91 27.10 6.67
CA PHE A 165 1.55 25.77 7.15
C PHE A 165 0.44 25.81 8.20
N HIS A 166 0.57 26.63 9.25
CA HIS A 166 -0.44 26.81 10.30
C HIS A 166 -1.78 27.21 9.70
N LYS A 167 -1.80 28.19 8.79
CA LYS A 167 -3.02 28.63 8.10
C LYS A 167 -3.68 27.51 7.27
N ALA A 168 -2.90 26.56 6.77
CA ALA A 168 -3.39 25.41 6.00
C ALA A 168 -3.92 24.27 6.89
N LEU A 169 -3.70 24.30 8.21
CA LEU A 169 -4.21 23.30 9.13
C LEU A 169 -5.75 23.39 9.27
N PRO A 170 -6.42 22.24 9.54
CA PRO A 170 -7.81 22.21 9.99
C PRO A 170 -8.09 23.21 11.10
N ARG A 171 -9.33 23.69 11.20
CA ARG A 171 -9.65 24.76 12.16
C ARG A 171 -9.56 24.24 13.59
N SER A 172 -9.97 23.00 13.85
CA SER A 172 -9.77 22.34 15.16
C SER A 172 -8.30 22.34 15.59
N PHE A 173 -7.36 22.02 14.68
CA PHE A 173 -5.93 22.02 14.98
C PHE A 173 -5.39 23.43 15.27
N ARG A 174 -5.89 24.43 14.53
CA ARG A 174 -5.49 25.83 14.78
C ARG A 174 -6.01 26.40 16.09
N ALA A 175 -7.08 25.84 16.65
CA ALA A 175 -7.59 26.24 17.96
C ALA A 175 -6.69 25.73 19.09
N GLU A 176 -6.20 24.49 18.97
CA GLU A 176 -5.34 23.84 19.96
C GLU A 176 -3.87 24.25 19.85
N ILE A 177 -3.38 24.51 18.63
CA ILE A 177 -1.99 24.91 18.40
C ILE A 177 -1.91 26.44 18.40
N PRO A 178 -1.34 27.07 19.45
CA PRO A 178 -1.24 28.51 19.54
C PRO A 178 -0.53 29.10 18.31
N LEU A 179 -0.95 30.31 17.95
CA LEU A 179 -0.47 31.01 16.76
C LEU A 179 1.04 31.27 16.88
N ALA A 180 1.82 30.48 16.16
CA ALA A 180 3.28 30.49 16.00
C ALA A 180 4.09 29.88 17.15
N PRO A 181 4.31 28.55 17.15
CA PRO A 181 5.56 28.01 17.70
C PRO A 181 6.76 28.74 17.06
N ALA A 182 7.80 28.99 17.84
CA ALA A 182 8.95 29.79 17.41
C ALA A 182 9.67 29.17 16.19
N ASP A 183 9.57 27.85 16.02
CA ASP A 183 10.23 27.09 14.98
C ASP A 183 9.45 25.80 14.60
N TRP A 184 9.93 25.09 13.59
CA TRP A 184 9.35 23.82 13.12
C TRP A 184 9.40 22.72 14.19
N ASN A 185 10.41 22.69 15.05
CA ASN A 185 10.47 21.73 16.14
C ASN A 185 9.31 21.92 17.14
N GLY A 186 9.01 23.18 17.50
CA GLY A 186 7.87 23.51 18.34
C GLY A 186 6.54 23.16 17.68
N MET A 187 6.39 23.37 16.37
CA MET A 187 5.20 22.96 15.61
C MET A 187 5.01 21.44 15.61
N LEU A 188 6.08 20.68 15.37
CA LEU A 188 6.04 19.22 15.39
C LEU A 188 5.68 18.68 16.78
N ALA A 189 6.26 19.25 17.84
CA ALA A 189 5.94 18.88 19.21
C ALA A 189 4.46 19.15 19.52
N ALA A 190 3.93 20.30 19.12
CA ALA A 190 2.53 20.66 19.32
C ALA A 190 1.57 19.71 18.57
N LEU A 191 1.90 19.34 17.32
CA LEU A 191 1.11 18.38 16.54
C LEU A 191 1.07 16.98 17.19
N GLN A 192 2.15 16.55 17.83
CA GLN A 192 2.21 15.22 18.46
C GLN A 192 1.37 15.09 19.72
N VAL A 193 1.16 16.20 20.43
CA VAL A 193 0.37 16.23 21.67
C VAL A 193 -1.06 16.67 21.44
N LEU A 194 -1.50 16.74 20.18
CA LEU A 194 -2.88 17.09 19.86
C LEU A 194 -3.85 16.07 20.49
N PRO A 195 -4.91 16.54 21.13
CA PRO A 195 -5.89 15.65 21.73
C PRO A 195 -6.71 14.95 20.65
N GLU A 196 -7.11 13.71 20.93
CA GLU A 196 -7.85 12.85 19.98
C GLU A 196 -9.12 13.53 19.43
N HIS A 197 -9.86 14.25 20.27
CA HIS A 197 -11.07 14.97 19.86
C HIS A 197 -10.81 16.02 18.76
N ALA A 198 -9.64 16.69 18.78
CA ALA A 198 -9.29 17.66 17.75
C ALA A 198 -9.05 16.98 16.40
N VAL A 199 -8.52 15.75 16.42
CA VAL A 199 -8.32 14.90 15.23
C VAL A 199 -9.66 14.44 14.68
N GLU A 200 -10.57 13.98 15.54
CA GLU A 200 -11.92 13.61 15.14
C GLU A 200 -12.71 14.78 14.55
N GLU A 201 -12.61 15.97 15.15
CA GLU A 201 -13.24 17.19 14.63
C GLU A 201 -12.64 17.57 13.28
N ALA A 202 -11.31 17.49 13.10
CA ALA A 202 -10.65 17.74 11.82
C ALA A 202 -11.15 16.78 10.73
N VAL A 203 -11.38 15.51 11.07
CA VAL A 203 -11.99 14.52 10.17
C VAL A 203 -13.41 14.94 9.77
N CYS A 204 -14.21 15.37 10.74
CA CYS A 204 -15.58 15.82 10.50
C CYS A 204 -15.62 17.07 9.61
N GLU A 205 -14.83 18.10 9.92
CA GLU A 205 -14.68 19.32 9.12
C GLU A 205 -14.31 18.97 7.68
N ARG A 206 -13.36 18.04 7.49
CA ARG A 206 -12.91 17.65 6.15
C ARG A 206 -13.99 16.94 5.36
N LYS A 207 -14.72 16.00 5.98
CA LYS A 207 -15.85 15.31 5.35
C LYS A 207 -16.93 16.29 4.93
N GLN A 208 -17.25 17.28 5.77
CA GLN A 208 -18.20 18.34 5.46
C GLN A 208 -17.71 19.22 4.29
N ALA A 209 -16.43 19.60 4.26
CA ALA A 209 -15.88 20.37 3.15
C ALA A 209 -15.97 19.61 1.81
N LEU A 210 -15.73 18.30 1.82
CA LEU A 210 -15.84 17.46 0.62
C LEU A 210 -17.29 17.27 0.16
N THR A 211 -18.24 17.12 1.08
CA THR A 211 -19.66 17.02 0.72
C THR A 211 -20.16 18.34 0.13
N VAL A 212 -19.80 19.49 0.71
CA VAL A 212 -20.13 20.81 0.15
C VAL A 212 -19.53 20.97 -1.24
N ALA A 213 -18.24 20.70 -1.43
CA ALA A 213 -17.59 20.79 -2.75
C ALA A 213 -18.24 19.85 -3.80
N SER A 214 -18.67 18.66 -3.37
CA SER A 214 -19.40 17.71 -4.22
C SER A 214 -20.79 18.23 -4.61
N LEU A 215 -21.51 18.85 -3.67
CA LEU A 215 -22.80 19.48 -3.93
C LEU A 215 -22.68 20.68 -4.86
N GLU A 216 -21.68 21.54 -4.66
CA GLU A 216 -21.39 22.66 -5.55
C GLU A 216 -21.08 22.20 -6.98
N LYS A 217 -20.26 21.15 -7.13
CA LYS A 217 -19.97 20.56 -8.44
C LYS A 217 -21.21 19.97 -9.10
N LYS A 218 -22.11 19.34 -8.32
CA LYS A 218 -23.40 18.85 -8.82
C LYS A 218 -24.32 20.02 -9.22
N GLY A 219 -24.35 21.09 -8.44
CA GLY A 219 -25.08 22.33 -8.77
C GLY A 219 -24.62 22.90 -10.10
N ALA A 220 -23.31 23.13 -10.26
CA ALA A 220 -22.73 23.62 -11.51
C ALA A 220 -23.02 22.69 -12.71
N MET A 221 -23.04 21.36 -12.49
CA MET A 221 -23.43 20.42 -13.54
C MET A 221 -24.92 20.51 -13.90
N LEU A 222 -25.80 20.73 -12.92
CA LEU A 222 -27.24 20.91 -13.17
C LEU A 222 -27.51 22.22 -13.90
N ASP A 223 -26.84 23.31 -13.51
CA ASP A 223 -26.93 24.60 -14.20
C ASP A 223 -26.47 24.50 -15.65
N ALA A 224 -25.35 23.80 -15.89
CA ALA A 224 -24.87 23.54 -17.24
C ALA A 224 -25.85 22.69 -18.07
N LYS A 225 -26.52 21.72 -17.45
CA LYS A 225 -27.56 20.91 -18.12
C LYS A 225 -28.82 21.71 -18.42
N SER A 226 -29.23 22.60 -17.51
CA SER A 226 -30.37 23.50 -17.73
C SER A 226 -30.10 24.42 -18.91
N ALA A 227 -28.94 25.10 -18.92
CA ALA A 227 -28.54 25.97 -20.03
C ALA A 227 -28.49 25.22 -21.37
N ALA A 228 -28.03 23.96 -21.37
CA ALA A 228 -28.05 23.12 -22.57
C ALA A 228 -29.45 22.70 -23.02
N LEU A 229 -30.38 22.48 -22.08
CA LEU A 229 -31.79 22.19 -22.39
C LEU A 229 -32.47 23.43 -22.99
N ASP A 230 -32.26 24.61 -22.38
CA ASP A 230 -32.81 25.88 -22.85
C ASP A 230 -32.32 26.21 -24.27
N ALA A 231 -31.03 25.99 -24.55
CA ALA A 231 -30.47 26.14 -25.88
C ALA A 231 -31.12 25.19 -26.92
N LYS A 232 -31.45 23.95 -26.51
CA LYS A 232 -32.18 22.99 -27.36
C LYS A 232 -33.64 23.41 -27.56
N MET A 233 -34.31 23.91 -26.53
CA MET A 233 -35.68 24.42 -26.62
C MET A 233 -35.76 25.57 -27.63
N MET A 234 -34.84 26.54 -27.53
CA MET A 234 -34.74 27.65 -28.50
C MET A 234 -34.50 27.18 -29.94
N GLN A 235 -33.81 26.04 -30.13
CA GLN A 235 -33.63 25.43 -31.44
C GLN A 235 -34.93 24.82 -31.98
N VAL A 236 -35.74 24.19 -31.12
CA VAL A 236 -37.05 23.66 -31.49
C VAL A 236 -38.02 24.79 -31.86
N ASP A 237 -38.06 25.87 -31.07
CA ASP A 237 -38.90 27.04 -31.37
C ASP A 237 -38.54 27.67 -32.72
N ARG A 238 -37.25 27.75 -33.07
CA ARG A 238 -36.79 28.20 -34.40
C ARG A 238 -37.27 27.30 -35.54
N LEU A 239 -37.28 25.98 -35.34
CA LEU A 239 -37.76 25.04 -36.35
C LEU A 239 -39.27 25.13 -36.55
N MET A 240 -40.03 25.33 -35.48
CA MET A 240 -41.49 25.47 -35.54
C MET A 240 -41.92 26.83 -36.12
N ALA A 241 -41.21 27.92 -35.80
CA ALA A 241 -41.46 29.24 -36.39
C ALA A 241 -41.19 29.30 -37.90
N GLY A 242 -40.35 28.41 -38.44
CA GLY A 242 -40.11 28.28 -39.88
C GLY A 242 -41.23 27.58 -40.66
N MET A 243 -42.25 27.03 -39.99
CA MET A 243 -43.28 26.20 -40.61
C MET A 243 -44.60 26.95 -40.90
N VAL A 244 -44.65 28.27 -40.67
CA VAL A 244 -45.80 29.13 -40.99
C VAL A 244 -45.36 30.30 -41.85
N VAL A 245 -45.28 30.10 -43.18
CA VAL A 245 -45.70 31.08 -44.20
C VAL A 245 -46.17 30.31 -45.45
N THR A 246 -47.31 30.79 -45.93
CA THR A 246 -48.14 30.47 -47.09
C THR A 246 -47.42 30.33 -48.43
N GLY A 247 -48.11 29.66 -49.36
CA GLY A 247 -47.68 29.50 -50.74
C GLY A 247 -47.57 30.79 -51.58
N ALA A 248 -47.14 30.56 -52.82
CA ALA A 248 -46.95 31.48 -53.95
C ALA A 248 -45.69 32.35 -53.92
N GLN A 249 -44.65 31.97 -54.67
CA GLN A 249 -44.33 32.54 -56.00
C GLN A 249 -42.98 32.03 -56.55
N ARG A 250 -42.94 31.90 -57.88
CA ARG A 250 -41.78 31.61 -58.75
C ARG A 250 -40.74 32.74 -58.71
N ALA A 251 -39.45 32.38 -58.82
CA ALA A 251 -38.52 32.74 -59.93
C ALA A 251 -37.03 32.54 -59.52
N PRO A 252 -36.09 32.40 -60.49
CA PRO A 252 -34.82 31.71 -60.28
C PRO A 252 -33.59 32.64 -60.21
N GLY A 253 -32.51 32.09 -59.64
CA GLY A 253 -31.14 32.47 -59.97
C GLY A 253 -30.42 33.28 -58.89
N MET A 254 -29.48 32.64 -58.19
CA MET A 254 -28.13 33.18 -58.02
C MET A 254 -27.21 32.10 -57.43
N GLU A 255 -26.11 31.85 -58.12
CA GLU A 255 -24.96 31.09 -57.62
C GLU A 255 -24.47 31.68 -56.29
N GLN A 256 -24.36 30.85 -55.26
CA GLN A 256 -23.36 31.06 -54.22
C GLN A 256 -22.69 29.74 -53.82
N ARG A 257 -21.43 29.71 -54.23
CA ARG A 257 -20.37 28.75 -53.97
C ARG A 257 -20.12 28.69 -52.45
N ALA A 258 -20.42 27.57 -51.81
CA ALA A 258 -19.96 27.28 -50.46
C ALA A 258 -19.43 25.84 -50.41
N ALA A 259 -18.10 25.75 -50.39
CA ALA A 259 -17.36 24.56 -50.02
C ALA A 259 -17.70 24.15 -48.58
N GLY A 260 -17.84 22.85 -48.30
CA GLY A 260 -17.91 22.39 -46.90
C GLY A 260 -18.56 21.04 -46.59
N THR A 261 -18.82 20.15 -47.54
CA THR A 261 -19.31 18.78 -47.24
C THR A 261 -18.17 17.77 -47.21
N GLY A 262 -17.30 17.88 -46.20
CA GLY A 262 -16.11 17.02 -46.07
C GLY A 262 -15.96 16.22 -44.78
N ASN A 263 -16.64 16.57 -43.68
CA ASN A 263 -16.16 16.14 -42.34
C ASN A 263 -17.08 15.26 -41.49
N ALA A 264 -18.23 14.78 -42.00
CA ALA A 264 -19.04 13.84 -41.23
C ALA A 264 -18.50 12.39 -41.28
N ARG A 265 -17.86 11.99 -42.39
CA ARG A 265 -17.35 10.62 -42.59
C ARG A 265 -15.92 10.41 -42.09
N ALA A 266 -15.10 11.46 -42.05
CA ALA A 266 -13.75 11.41 -41.48
C ALA A 266 -13.77 11.33 -39.95
N ALA A 267 -14.71 12.02 -39.29
CA ALA A 267 -14.90 11.94 -37.85
C ALA A 267 -15.33 10.53 -37.37
N LEU A 268 -16.09 9.80 -38.20
CA LEU A 268 -16.53 8.43 -37.86
C LEU A 268 -15.43 7.37 -38.02
N ARG A 269 -14.40 7.61 -38.83
CA ARG A 269 -13.25 6.69 -38.98
C ARG A 269 -12.14 6.92 -37.95
N ALA A 270 -11.98 8.15 -37.46
CA ALA A 270 -11.05 8.43 -36.36
C ALA A 270 -11.49 7.77 -35.03
N ALA A 271 -12.79 7.55 -34.82
CA ALA A 271 -13.33 6.89 -33.63
C ALA A 271 -13.07 5.37 -33.57
N ASN A 272 -12.77 4.72 -34.72
CA ASN A 272 -12.66 3.25 -34.81
C ASN A 272 -11.22 2.73 -35.03
N ALA A 273 -10.22 3.61 -35.15
CA ALA A 273 -8.83 3.21 -35.41
C ALA A 273 -7.95 3.08 -34.15
N GLY A 274 -8.45 3.49 -32.98
CA GLY A 274 -7.81 3.20 -31.70
C GLY A 274 -8.35 1.89 -31.16
N GLY A 275 -7.51 0.85 -31.07
CA GLY A 275 -7.78 -0.37 -30.31
C GLY A 275 -8.02 -0.03 -28.85
N GLY A 276 -9.24 0.43 -28.54
CA GLY A 276 -9.70 0.73 -27.21
C GLY A 276 -9.82 -0.57 -26.45
N ARG A 277 -8.80 -0.88 -25.64
CA ARG A 277 -9.08 -1.56 -24.38
C ARG A 277 -10.14 -0.70 -23.70
N LEU A 278 -11.39 -1.17 -23.69
CA LEU A 278 -12.47 -0.54 -22.93
C LEU A 278 -11.91 -0.33 -21.52
N ALA A 279 -11.61 0.92 -21.19
CA ALA A 279 -11.22 1.29 -19.84
C ALA A 279 -12.45 0.94 -19.00
N LEU A 280 -12.34 -0.13 -18.20
CA LEU A 280 -13.38 -0.47 -17.25
C LEU A 280 -13.63 0.78 -16.41
N PRO A 281 -14.89 1.26 -16.32
CA PRO A 281 -15.19 2.43 -15.51
C PRO A 281 -14.67 2.18 -14.09
N MET A 282 -14.03 3.20 -13.52
CA MET A 282 -13.54 3.09 -12.15
C MET A 282 -14.69 2.73 -11.20
N ALA A 283 -14.49 1.67 -10.43
CA ALA A 283 -15.46 1.18 -9.46
C ALA A 283 -15.83 2.27 -8.43
N THR A 284 -17.12 2.42 -8.15
CA THR A 284 -17.58 3.20 -7.00
C THR A 284 -17.29 2.45 -5.69
N ALA A 285 -17.35 3.13 -4.55
CA ALA A 285 -17.17 2.51 -3.24
C ALA A 285 -18.17 1.37 -3.01
N GLU A 286 -19.43 1.55 -3.41
CA GLU A 286 -20.49 0.54 -3.28
C GLU A 286 -20.18 -0.70 -4.11
N THR A 287 -19.75 -0.53 -5.37
CA THR A 287 -19.40 -1.67 -6.23
C THR A 287 -18.19 -2.45 -5.72
N ARG A 288 -17.26 -1.79 -5.02
CA ARG A 288 -16.13 -2.48 -4.35
C ARG A 288 -16.60 -3.33 -3.18
N VAL A 289 -17.56 -2.86 -2.38
CA VAL A 289 -18.13 -3.64 -1.27
C VAL A 289 -18.88 -4.86 -1.80
N GLU A 290 -19.66 -4.71 -2.88
CA GLU A 290 -20.31 -5.85 -3.53
C GLU A 290 -19.29 -6.86 -4.07
N LEU A 291 -18.23 -6.38 -4.74
CA LEU A 291 -17.17 -7.24 -5.27
C LEU A 291 -16.41 -7.98 -4.17
N GLU A 292 -16.13 -7.33 -3.05
CA GLU A 292 -15.50 -7.94 -1.88
C GLU A 292 -16.37 -9.07 -1.31
N ARG A 293 -17.69 -8.86 -1.21
CA ARG A 293 -18.64 -9.91 -0.80
C ARG A 293 -18.65 -11.08 -1.79
N ALA A 294 -18.82 -10.77 -3.08
CA ALA A 294 -18.86 -11.77 -4.15
C ALA A 294 -17.57 -12.61 -4.23
N TRP A 295 -16.41 -11.97 -4.00
CA TRP A 295 -15.11 -12.62 -3.90
C TRP A 295 -15.06 -13.58 -2.72
N ARG A 296 -15.37 -13.14 -1.49
CA ARG A 296 -15.35 -14.00 -0.30
C ARG A 296 -16.25 -15.22 -0.46
N GLU A 297 -17.47 -15.04 -0.94
CA GLU A 297 -18.41 -16.14 -1.18
C GLU A 297 -17.91 -17.12 -2.25
N SER A 298 -17.32 -16.62 -3.34
CA SER A 298 -16.77 -17.47 -4.40
C SER A 298 -15.53 -18.23 -3.95
N SER A 299 -14.64 -17.59 -3.19
CA SER A 299 -13.44 -18.20 -2.62
C SER A 299 -13.73 -19.21 -1.51
N ALA A 300 -14.79 -19.02 -0.73
CA ALA A 300 -15.23 -19.97 0.28
C ALA A 300 -15.81 -21.27 -0.31
N ARG A 301 -16.39 -21.18 -1.52
CA ARG A 301 -16.95 -22.33 -2.25
C ARG A 301 -15.96 -23.03 -3.18
N GLN A 302 -14.68 -22.65 -3.17
CA GLN A 302 -13.70 -23.29 -4.04
C GLN A 302 -13.48 -24.75 -3.62
N HIS A 303 -13.64 -25.67 -4.58
CA HIS A 303 -13.46 -27.11 -4.34
C HIS A 303 -11.99 -27.53 -4.40
N PRO A 304 -11.59 -28.60 -3.70
CA PRO A 304 -10.23 -29.16 -3.80
C PRO A 304 -9.96 -29.72 -5.21
N ASP A 305 -8.69 -29.79 -5.62
CA ASP A 305 -8.27 -30.34 -6.91
C ASP A 305 -8.34 -31.88 -6.94
N THR A 306 -9.55 -32.41 -6.84
CA THR A 306 -9.86 -33.84 -6.93
C THR A 306 -10.91 -34.08 -8.01
N PRO A 307 -11.05 -35.31 -8.54
CA PRO A 307 -12.12 -35.63 -9.49
C PRO A 307 -13.52 -35.27 -8.96
N ALA A 308 -13.78 -35.53 -7.68
CA ALA A 308 -15.02 -35.14 -7.01
C ALA A 308 -15.19 -33.61 -6.95
N GLY A 309 -14.13 -32.87 -6.61
CA GLY A 309 -14.14 -31.41 -6.60
C GLY A 309 -14.39 -30.80 -7.98
N LYS A 310 -13.83 -31.39 -9.04
CA LYS A 310 -14.09 -30.98 -10.44
C LYS A 310 -15.55 -31.23 -10.85
N ALA A 311 -16.15 -32.34 -10.42
CA ALA A 311 -17.56 -32.62 -10.66
C ALA A 311 -18.47 -31.62 -9.91
N ALA A 312 -18.15 -31.31 -8.66
CA ALA A 312 -18.87 -30.32 -7.86
C ALA A 312 -18.76 -28.90 -8.45
N TYR A 313 -17.56 -28.50 -8.88
CA TYR A 313 -17.34 -27.25 -9.61
C TYR A 313 -18.19 -27.16 -10.87
N ALA A 314 -18.25 -28.23 -11.68
CA ALA A 314 -19.09 -28.25 -12.87
C ALA A 314 -20.58 -28.09 -12.53
N ALA A 315 -21.05 -28.63 -11.39
CA ALA A 315 -22.40 -28.41 -10.90
C ALA A 315 -22.64 -26.96 -10.46
N ASP A 316 -21.68 -26.34 -9.79
CA ASP A 316 -21.75 -24.92 -9.41
C ASP A 316 -21.79 -23.99 -10.62
N VAL A 317 -21.00 -24.26 -11.66
CA VAL A 317 -21.02 -23.50 -12.91
C VAL A 317 -22.39 -23.61 -13.59
N ARG A 318 -22.99 -24.81 -13.62
CA ARG A 318 -24.36 -24.99 -14.13
C ARG A 318 -25.38 -24.22 -13.31
N SER A 319 -25.34 -24.35 -11.99
CA SER A 319 -26.24 -23.64 -11.06
C SER A 319 -26.11 -22.11 -11.19
N TRP A 320 -24.87 -21.62 -11.32
CA TRP A 320 -24.61 -20.21 -11.57
C TRP A 320 -25.19 -19.75 -12.91
N SER A 321 -25.01 -20.54 -13.97
CA SER A 321 -25.52 -20.23 -15.32
C SER A 321 -27.05 -20.20 -15.35
N THR A 322 -27.72 -21.13 -14.66
CA THR A 322 -29.19 -21.14 -14.53
C THR A 322 -29.71 -19.89 -13.82
N ARG A 323 -28.99 -19.39 -12.81
CA ARG A 323 -29.35 -18.15 -12.09
C ARG A 323 -29.02 -16.89 -12.88
N ASN A 324 -28.12 -16.97 -13.87
CA ASN A 324 -27.63 -15.85 -14.66
C ASN A 324 -27.74 -16.14 -16.16
N PRO A 325 -28.95 -16.39 -16.70
CA PRO A 325 -29.13 -16.92 -18.06
C PRO A 325 -28.68 -15.97 -19.17
N SER A 326 -28.64 -14.65 -18.92
CA SER A 326 -28.19 -13.63 -19.87
C SER A 326 -26.75 -13.16 -19.64
N ALA A 327 -26.02 -13.81 -18.73
CA ALA A 327 -24.65 -13.44 -18.42
C ALA A 327 -23.71 -13.88 -19.54
N THR A 328 -23.17 -12.91 -20.26
CA THR A 328 -22.04 -13.08 -21.17
C THR A 328 -20.78 -12.53 -20.52
N VAL A 329 -19.63 -12.72 -21.16
CA VAL A 329 -18.39 -12.09 -20.70
C VAL A 329 -18.60 -10.58 -20.51
N ASP A 330 -19.32 -9.90 -21.39
CA ASP A 330 -19.51 -8.44 -21.34
C ASP A 330 -20.66 -7.94 -20.48
N THR A 331 -21.71 -8.74 -20.34
CA THR A 331 -22.95 -8.32 -19.67
C THR A 331 -23.09 -8.85 -18.25
N ALA A 332 -22.27 -9.82 -17.83
CA ALA A 332 -22.35 -10.41 -16.50
C ALA A 332 -21.95 -9.40 -15.41
N PRO A 333 -22.81 -9.11 -14.42
CA PRO A 333 -22.47 -8.26 -13.28
C PRO A 333 -21.63 -9.04 -12.26
N LEU A 334 -20.44 -9.51 -12.68
CA LEU A 334 -19.56 -10.38 -11.89
C LEU A 334 -19.13 -9.76 -10.56
N TRP A 335 -19.09 -8.44 -10.47
CA TRP A 335 -18.83 -7.73 -9.21
C TRP A 335 -19.93 -7.93 -8.18
N LYS A 336 -21.15 -8.30 -8.59
CA LYS A 336 -22.27 -8.55 -7.68
C LYS A 336 -22.51 -10.04 -7.47
N THR A 337 -22.39 -10.85 -8.53
CA THR A 337 -22.78 -12.27 -8.50
C THR A 337 -21.63 -13.21 -8.16
N GLY A 338 -20.39 -12.75 -8.33
CA GLY A 338 -19.22 -13.62 -8.31
C GLY A 338 -19.22 -14.63 -9.46
N TYR A 339 -18.25 -15.55 -9.41
CA TYR A 339 -18.18 -16.70 -10.31
C TYR A 339 -17.48 -17.88 -9.60
N PRO A 340 -17.93 -19.15 -9.80
CA PRO A 340 -17.24 -20.32 -9.25
C PRO A 340 -15.76 -20.36 -9.65
N ILE A 341 -14.88 -20.79 -8.75
CA ILE A 341 -13.42 -20.80 -8.98
C ILE A 341 -12.95 -22.20 -9.35
N THR A 342 -12.18 -22.32 -10.44
CA THR A 342 -11.66 -23.60 -10.94
C THR A 342 -10.82 -24.32 -9.87
N PRO A 343 -11.10 -25.61 -9.56
CA PRO A 343 -10.30 -26.39 -8.61
C PRO A 343 -8.82 -26.46 -9.00
N GLY A 344 -7.93 -26.42 -8.01
CA GLY A 344 -6.47 -26.47 -8.23
C GLY A 344 -5.82 -25.14 -8.61
N THR A 345 -6.62 -24.10 -8.89
CA THR A 345 -6.10 -22.74 -9.08
C THR A 345 -5.98 -22.00 -7.74
N HIS A 346 -5.19 -20.93 -7.72
CA HIS A 346 -5.14 -20.05 -6.55
C HIS A 346 -6.39 -19.18 -6.46
N LYS A 347 -6.73 -18.71 -5.25
CA LYS A 347 -7.86 -17.80 -5.04
C LYS A 347 -7.63 -16.47 -5.76
N PRO A 348 -8.70 -15.79 -6.24
CA PRO A 348 -8.55 -14.44 -6.76
C PRO A 348 -7.90 -13.52 -5.72
N ARG A 349 -7.07 -12.56 -6.18
CA ARG A 349 -6.29 -11.61 -5.34
C ARG A 349 -5.09 -12.21 -4.61
N SER A 350 -4.68 -13.44 -4.90
CA SER A 350 -3.50 -14.08 -4.29
C SER A 350 -2.18 -13.71 -4.97
N GLY A 351 -2.23 -12.85 -6.00
CA GLY A 351 -1.11 -12.56 -6.89
C GLY A 351 -1.01 -13.55 -8.05
N GLU A 352 -2.11 -14.23 -8.37
CA GLU A 352 -2.20 -15.20 -9.44
C GLU A 352 -2.27 -14.57 -10.84
N CYS A 353 -1.87 -15.33 -11.86
CA CYS A 353 -2.14 -14.98 -13.25
C CYS A 353 -3.65 -15.08 -13.51
N TRP A 354 -4.29 -14.01 -14.00
CA TRP A 354 -5.73 -14.03 -14.28
C TRP A 354 -6.11 -15.00 -15.41
N THR A 355 -5.17 -15.36 -16.28
CA THR A 355 -5.42 -16.27 -17.41
C THR A 355 -5.50 -17.72 -16.96
N CYS A 356 -4.55 -18.20 -16.14
CA CYS A 356 -4.48 -19.62 -15.75
C CYS A 356 -4.78 -19.87 -14.26
N GLY A 357 -4.97 -18.82 -13.46
CA GLY A 357 -5.23 -18.93 -12.02
C GLY A 357 -4.03 -19.39 -11.19
N MET A 358 -2.83 -19.52 -11.77
CA MET A 358 -1.63 -19.97 -11.07
C MET A 358 -0.72 -18.81 -10.67
N ARG A 359 -0.06 -18.95 -9.53
CA ARG A 359 1.03 -18.08 -9.09
C ARG A 359 2.36 -18.72 -9.45
N THR A 360 3.25 -17.99 -10.12
CA THR A 360 4.59 -18.46 -10.48
C THR A 360 5.62 -17.38 -10.19
N THR A 361 6.86 -17.80 -10.01
CA THR A 361 8.04 -16.94 -9.93
C THR A 361 9.00 -17.32 -11.06
N PRO A 362 9.29 -16.43 -12.03
CA PRO A 362 8.77 -15.07 -12.18
C PRO A 362 7.27 -15.05 -12.57
N THR A 363 6.62 -13.90 -12.37
CA THR A 363 5.22 -13.72 -12.77
C THR A 363 5.10 -13.74 -14.29
N HIS A 364 4.18 -14.56 -14.82
CA HIS A 364 4.09 -14.81 -16.28
C HIS A 364 2.86 -14.16 -16.95
N TYR A 365 2.29 -13.12 -16.34
CA TYR A 365 1.01 -12.52 -16.75
C TYR A 365 0.91 -12.12 -18.24
N ARG A 366 2.02 -11.74 -18.90
CA ARG A 366 2.04 -11.39 -20.34
C ARG A 366 2.39 -12.54 -21.27
N SER A 367 2.96 -13.64 -20.75
CA SER A 367 3.52 -14.75 -21.52
C SER A 367 2.92 -16.09 -21.08
N CYS A 368 1.68 -16.07 -20.56
CA CYS A 368 0.99 -17.26 -20.09
C CYS A 368 0.66 -18.20 -21.25
N THR A 369 1.25 -19.39 -21.22
CA THR A 369 0.97 -20.49 -22.14
C THR A 369 0.22 -21.64 -21.45
N SER A 370 -0.05 -21.53 -20.15
CA SER A 370 -0.82 -22.52 -19.39
C SER A 370 -2.28 -22.57 -19.85
N PRO A 371 -2.97 -23.72 -19.69
CA PRO A 371 -4.39 -23.83 -19.99
C PRO A 371 -5.19 -22.72 -19.28
N PRO A 372 -6.03 -21.96 -20.01
CA PRO A 372 -6.76 -20.86 -19.41
C PRO A 372 -7.92 -21.37 -18.54
N VAL A 373 -8.23 -20.62 -17.48
CA VAL A 373 -9.50 -20.78 -16.76
C VAL A 373 -10.67 -20.28 -17.63
N PRO A 374 -11.93 -20.64 -17.33
CA PRO A 374 -13.08 -20.14 -18.08
C PRO A 374 -13.12 -18.61 -18.17
N GLU A 375 -13.58 -18.06 -19.30
CA GLU A 375 -13.46 -16.62 -19.57
C GLU A 375 -14.20 -15.74 -18.55
N LEU A 376 -15.33 -16.21 -18.01
CA LEU A 376 -16.06 -15.52 -16.92
C LEU A 376 -15.27 -15.53 -15.61
N GLU A 377 -14.57 -16.62 -15.29
CA GLU A 377 -13.68 -16.68 -14.13
C GLU A 377 -12.48 -15.74 -14.31
N LYS A 378 -11.85 -15.76 -15.49
CA LYS A 378 -10.75 -14.85 -15.84
C LYS A 378 -11.15 -13.38 -15.69
N ARG A 379 -12.34 -13.00 -16.16
CA ARG A 379 -12.87 -11.63 -15.98
C ARG A 379 -13.15 -11.32 -14.51
N PHE A 380 -13.70 -12.27 -13.75
CA PHE A 380 -13.93 -12.10 -12.32
C PHE A 380 -12.62 -11.90 -11.55
N ARG A 381 -11.58 -12.70 -11.83
CA ARG A 381 -10.22 -12.55 -11.27
C ARG A 381 -9.63 -11.19 -11.58
N ALA A 382 -9.76 -10.75 -12.83
CA ALA A 382 -9.29 -9.43 -13.25
C ALA A 382 -10.00 -8.31 -12.48
N LEU A 383 -11.33 -8.38 -12.32
CA LEU A 383 -12.08 -7.41 -11.53
C LEU A 383 -11.59 -7.37 -10.07
N CYS A 384 -11.46 -8.53 -9.42
CA CYS A 384 -10.94 -8.61 -8.05
C CYS A 384 -9.54 -7.98 -7.94
N GLY A 385 -8.60 -8.37 -8.82
CA GLY A 385 -7.23 -7.86 -8.79
C GLY A 385 -7.12 -6.36 -9.10
N MET A 386 -7.88 -5.86 -10.07
CA MET A 386 -7.83 -4.44 -10.45
C MET A 386 -8.52 -3.53 -9.43
N TRP A 387 -9.66 -3.94 -8.87
CA TRP A 387 -10.50 -3.04 -8.08
C TRP A 387 -10.27 -3.17 -6.57
N LEU A 388 -9.88 -4.35 -6.09
CA LEU A 388 -9.61 -4.62 -4.68
C LEU A 388 -8.11 -4.77 -4.39
N GLY A 389 -7.27 -4.93 -5.43
CA GLY A 389 -5.84 -5.17 -5.27
C GLY A 389 -5.53 -6.59 -4.78
N ILE A 390 -4.25 -6.84 -4.48
CA ILE A 390 -3.79 -8.11 -3.88
C ILE A 390 -4.24 -8.18 -2.44
N ASP A 391 -4.73 -9.34 -2.00
CA ASP A 391 -5.10 -9.59 -0.62
C ASP A 391 -3.84 -9.54 0.26
N PRO A 392 -3.76 -8.63 1.25
CA PRO A 392 -2.58 -8.46 2.09
C PRO A 392 -2.22 -9.73 2.88
N THR A 393 -3.20 -10.59 3.21
CA THR A 393 -2.93 -11.86 3.89
C THR A 393 -2.11 -12.82 3.03
N THR A 394 -2.34 -12.81 1.72
CA THR A 394 -1.59 -13.62 0.74
C THR A 394 -0.21 -13.04 0.42
N ARG A 395 -0.02 -11.74 0.67
CA ARG A 395 1.28 -11.07 0.58
C ARG A 395 2.16 -11.41 1.79
N ALA A 396 1.57 -11.42 2.99
CA ALA A 396 2.26 -11.81 4.22
C ALA A 396 2.69 -13.28 4.21
N ALA A 397 1.85 -14.19 3.71
CA ALA A 397 2.18 -15.61 3.58
C ALA A 397 3.29 -15.92 2.56
N ALA A 398 3.68 -14.94 1.73
CA ALA A 398 4.71 -15.11 0.71
C ALA A 398 6.01 -14.38 1.02
N GLN A 399 6.08 -13.69 2.15
CA GLN A 399 7.35 -13.31 2.73
C GLN A 399 7.71 -14.40 3.74
N PRO A 400 8.95 -14.93 3.74
CA PRO A 400 9.37 -15.82 4.80
C PRO A 400 9.15 -15.08 6.13
N LEU A 401 8.34 -15.67 7.01
CA LEU A 401 8.16 -15.19 8.37
C LEU A 401 9.55 -15.19 9.00
N ALA A 402 10.14 -14.01 9.19
CA ALA A 402 11.29 -13.88 10.08
C ALA A 402 10.79 -14.24 11.48
N VAL A 403 11.03 -15.49 11.90
CA VAL A 403 10.79 -15.96 13.25
C VAL A 403 11.73 -15.17 14.16
N VAL A 404 11.23 -14.08 14.73
CA VAL A 404 11.90 -13.42 15.84
C VAL A 404 11.66 -14.30 17.06
N ALA A 405 12.66 -15.09 17.42
CA ALA A 405 12.72 -15.77 18.71
C ALA A 405 12.58 -14.71 19.81
N VAL A 406 11.40 -14.61 20.40
CA VAL A 406 11.19 -13.88 21.64
C VAL A 406 11.83 -14.72 22.73
N ASN A 407 13.02 -14.30 23.17
CA ASN A 407 13.58 -14.81 24.42
C ASN A 407 12.63 -14.38 25.54
N VAL A 408 11.82 -15.32 26.00
CA VAL A 408 11.16 -15.24 27.30
C VAL A 408 12.28 -15.28 28.33
N VAL A 409 12.64 -14.10 28.84
CA VAL A 409 13.42 -14.01 30.06
C VAL A 409 12.44 -14.33 31.17
N GLU A 410 12.54 -15.55 31.72
CA GLU A 410 11.92 -15.90 32.99
C GLU A 410 12.49 -14.93 34.04
N ALA A 411 11.69 -13.93 34.39
CA ALA A 411 11.92 -13.13 35.58
C ALA A 411 11.52 -14.02 36.76
N GLU A 412 12.52 -14.57 37.45
CA GLU A 412 12.35 -15.11 38.80
C GLU A 412 11.82 -13.98 39.68
N VAL A 413 10.52 -14.03 39.98
CA VAL A 413 9.89 -13.20 41.00
C VAL A 413 10.22 -13.87 42.32
N GLU A 414 11.16 -13.28 43.06
CA GLU A 414 11.38 -13.62 44.46
C GLU A 414 10.11 -13.30 45.25
N ASP A 415 9.48 -14.38 45.71
CA ASP A 415 8.29 -14.43 46.54
C ASP A 415 8.63 -13.99 47.97
N GLU A 416 8.66 -12.68 48.22
CA GLU A 416 8.68 -12.15 49.59
C GLU A 416 7.26 -12.22 50.18
N GLY A 417 7.06 -13.27 50.98
CA GLY A 417 5.82 -13.56 51.68
C GLY A 417 5.34 -12.42 52.58
N VAL A 418 4.08 -12.04 52.37
CA VAL A 418 3.31 -11.20 53.29
C VAL A 418 2.35 -12.09 54.08
N PRO A 419 2.47 -12.19 55.43
CA PRO A 419 1.58 -13.02 56.23
C PRO A 419 0.21 -12.38 56.45
N TRP A 420 -0.81 -13.24 56.42
CA TRP A 420 -2.23 -12.95 56.45
C TRP A 420 -2.81 -13.05 57.86
N TRP A 421 -2.50 -12.12 58.78
CA TRP A 421 -3.35 -11.89 59.96
C TRP A 421 -2.95 -10.62 60.72
N ARG A 422 -3.89 -9.68 60.86
CA ARG A 422 -3.96 -8.80 62.02
C ARG A 422 -5.40 -8.34 62.21
N GLU A 423 -6.15 -9.10 62.99
CA GLU A 423 -7.19 -8.55 63.86
C GLU A 423 -6.48 -7.96 65.09
N GLU A 424 -6.89 -6.77 65.50
CA GLU A 424 -7.06 -6.37 66.92
C GLU A 424 -7.68 -4.97 66.97
N ASP A 425 -8.98 -4.98 67.27
CA ASP A 425 -9.71 -4.18 68.27
C ASP A 425 -9.11 -2.88 68.83
N GLY A 426 -9.94 -1.85 68.93
CA GLY A 426 -9.60 -0.60 69.60
C GLY A 426 -10.70 0.47 69.65
N GLU A 427 -11.86 0.10 70.19
CA GLU A 427 -12.80 0.88 71.03
C GLU A 427 -12.84 2.44 71.01
N SER A 428 -14.07 2.94 70.81
CA SER A 428 -14.73 4.09 71.46
C SER A 428 -14.27 5.54 71.18
N VAL A 429 -15.22 6.40 70.79
CA VAL A 429 -15.95 7.30 71.71
C VAL A 429 -17.08 8.01 70.94
N GLU A 430 -18.28 7.93 71.52
CA GLU A 430 -19.45 8.72 71.19
C GLU A 430 -19.16 10.24 71.21
N ARG A 431 -19.68 10.99 70.24
CA ARG A 431 -20.38 12.23 70.58
C ARG A 431 -21.52 12.56 69.62
N ARG A 432 -22.69 12.52 70.23
CA ARG A 432 -24.02 12.98 69.83
C ARG A 432 -24.04 14.51 69.65
N GLU A 433 -24.85 14.97 68.70
CA GLU A 433 -25.82 16.10 68.78
C GLU A 433 -25.88 16.89 67.45
N VAL A 434 -26.97 16.71 66.69
CA VAL A 434 -28.17 17.60 66.60
C VAL A 434 -27.92 18.79 65.67
N PHE A 435 -28.67 18.85 64.55
CA PHE A 435 -29.62 19.93 64.24
C PHE A 435 -30.44 19.58 62.97
N ASP A 436 -31.76 19.62 63.17
CA ASP A 436 -32.94 19.65 62.27
C ASP A 436 -33.17 18.59 61.17
#